data_AF-A0AAV6D0L3-F1
#
_entry.id   AF-A0AAV6D0L3-F1
#
_cell.length_a   1.000
_cell.length_b   1.000
_cell.length_c   1.000
_cell.angle_alpha   90.00
_cell.angle_beta   90.00
_cell.angle_gamma   90.00
#
_symmetry.space_group_name_H-M   'P 1'
#
loop_
_entity.id
_entity.type
_entity.pdbx_description
1 polymer ?
#
loop_
_entity_poly.entity_id
_entity_poly.type
_entity_poly.pdbx_seq_one_letter_code
_entity_poly.pdbx_strand_id
1 'polypeptide(L)'
;MGAIPQFLTIASLETEAGLVHGFSTTSLGSMGLTHAPDPEAVMASRRQFARTLGIDAEPLTVAGAVHGNAVARVDEHLDVVKGVDALVTDRRGVA
;
A
#
# COMPACT_ATOMS: atom_id res chain seq x y z
N MET A 1 22.00 -15.67 -10.34
CA MET A 1 20.58 -15.26 -10.23
C MET A 1 20.56 -13.90 -9.56
N GLY A 2 19.96 -12.88 -10.19
CA GLY A 2 19.83 -11.55 -9.58
C GLY A 2 18.86 -11.59 -8.39
N ALA A 3 19.07 -10.75 -7.39
CA ALA A 3 18.11 -10.59 -6.30
C ALA A 3 16.78 -10.05 -6.84
N ILE A 4 15.65 -10.61 -6.39
CA ILE A 4 14.31 -10.09 -6.72
C ILE A 4 14.15 -8.74 -6.01
N PRO A 5 13.78 -7.65 -6.71
CA PRO A 5 13.59 -6.36 -6.08
C PRO A 5 12.41 -6.38 -5.09
N GLN A 6 12.51 -5.63 -3.99
CA GLN A 6 11.45 -5.56 -2.97
C GLN A 6 10.16 -4.90 -3.48
N PHE A 7 10.30 -3.95 -4.39
CA PHE A 7 9.18 -3.26 -5.02
C PHE A 7 9.54 -2.89 -6.46
N LEU A 8 8.52 -2.58 -7.25
CA LEU A 8 8.64 -2.06 -8.60
C LEU A 8 8.11 -0.62 -8.63
N THR A 9 8.68 0.19 -9.51
CA THR A 9 8.26 1.56 -9.81
C THR A 9 7.78 1.66 -11.26
N ILE A 10 7.11 2.77 -11.56
CA ILE A 10 6.78 3.19 -12.93
C ILE A 10 7.81 4.25 -13.31
N ALA A 11 8.69 3.92 -14.26
CA ALA A 11 9.81 4.80 -14.64
C ALA A 11 9.37 6.24 -15.00
N SER A 12 8.20 6.41 -15.62
CA SER A 12 7.70 7.74 -15.99
C SER A 12 7.25 8.61 -14.81
N LEU A 13 7.12 8.04 -13.61
CA LEU A 13 6.71 8.76 -12.39
C LEU A 13 7.88 8.99 -11.43
N GLU A 14 9.07 8.42 -11.70
CA GLU A 14 10.25 8.55 -10.82
C GLU A 14 10.74 10.00 -10.69
N THR A 15 10.45 10.83 -11.69
CA THR A 15 10.81 12.25 -11.70
C THR A 15 9.72 13.16 -11.14
N GLU A 16 8.56 12.62 -10.74
CA GLU A 16 7.45 13.43 -10.23
C GLU A 16 7.73 13.88 -8.80
N ALA A 17 7.98 15.19 -8.63
CA ALA A 17 8.40 15.75 -7.36
C ALA A 17 7.28 15.68 -6.32
N GLY A 18 7.52 14.91 -5.25
CA GLY A 18 6.57 14.77 -4.14
C GLY A 18 5.53 13.66 -4.33
N LEU A 19 5.66 12.84 -5.37
CA LEU A 19 4.92 11.59 -5.51
C LEU A 19 5.79 10.43 -5.00
N VAL A 20 5.25 9.67 -4.04
CA VAL A 20 5.83 8.39 -3.61
C VAL A 20 4.92 7.29 -4.12
N HIS A 21 5.48 6.29 -4.80
CA HIS A 21 4.72 5.18 -5.35
C HIS A 21 5.57 3.91 -5.44
N GLY A 22 4.89 2.77 -5.44
CA GLY A 22 5.51 1.48 -5.72
C GLY A 22 4.51 0.35 -5.69
N PHE A 23 4.93 -0.79 -6.22
CA PHE A 23 4.20 -2.05 -6.15
C PHE A 23 5.07 -3.08 -5.43
N SER A 24 4.62 -3.58 -4.28
CA SER A 24 5.33 -4.63 -3.56
C SER A 24 5.50 -5.87 -4.43
N THR A 25 6.64 -6.57 -4.30
CA THR A 25 6.81 -7.89 -4.93
C THR A 25 6.65 -9.01 -3.90
N THR A 26 6.60 -10.25 -4.38
CA THR A 26 6.56 -11.46 -3.54
C THR A 26 7.76 -11.61 -2.61
N SER A 27 8.86 -10.88 -2.85
CA SER A 27 10.02 -10.88 -1.95
C SER A 27 9.74 -10.24 -0.58
N LEU A 28 8.69 -9.42 -0.47
CA LEU A 28 8.22 -8.84 0.80
C LEU A 28 7.12 -9.69 1.47
N GLY A 29 6.69 -10.80 0.85
CA GLY A 29 5.58 -11.61 1.33
C GLY A 29 4.21 -11.15 0.82
N SER A 30 3.14 -11.58 1.52
CA SER A 30 1.76 -11.26 1.15
C SER A 30 1.32 -9.90 1.71
N MET A 31 0.51 -9.17 0.93
CA MET A 31 -0.18 -7.96 1.39
C MET A 31 -1.68 -8.19 1.67
N GLY A 32 -2.21 -9.38 1.34
CA GLY A 32 -3.62 -9.72 1.50
C GLY A 32 -3.94 -10.14 2.92
N LEU A 33 -4.75 -9.35 3.63
CA LEU A 33 -5.12 -9.59 5.03
C LEU A 33 -6.39 -10.45 5.16
N THR A 34 -7.30 -10.35 4.21
CA THR A 34 -8.56 -11.10 4.21
C THR A 34 -8.27 -12.60 4.12
N HIS A 35 -8.73 -13.37 5.11
CA HIS A 35 -8.47 -14.81 5.25
C HIS A 35 -6.99 -15.20 5.34
N ALA A 36 -6.10 -14.28 5.71
CA ALA A 36 -4.70 -14.59 5.92
C ALA A 36 -4.53 -15.63 7.05
N PRO A 37 -3.74 -16.69 6.84
CA PRO A 37 -3.46 -17.69 7.89
C PRO A 37 -2.64 -17.09 9.03
N ASP A 38 -1.82 -16.09 8.74
CA ASP A 38 -1.03 -15.31 9.69
C ASP A 38 -1.22 -13.81 9.41
N PRO A 39 -2.22 -13.16 10.04
CA PRO A 39 -2.46 -11.74 9.89
C PRO A 39 -1.29 -10.86 10.37
N GLU A 40 -0.53 -11.31 11.36
CA GLU A 40 0.60 -10.54 11.91
C GLU A 40 1.74 -10.45 10.91
N ALA A 41 2.04 -11.56 10.21
CA ALA A 41 3.01 -11.57 9.12
C ALA A 41 2.62 -10.63 7.98
N VAL A 42 1.33 -10.59 7.60
CA VAL A 42 0.84 -9.66 6.56
C VAL A 42 1.01 -8.21 7.01
N MET A 43 0.70 -7.90 8.28
CA MET A 43 0.91 -6.56 8.81
C MET A 43 2.40 -6.19 8.86
N ALA A 44 3.29 -7.13 9.17
CA ALA A 44 4.73 -6.91 9.10
C ALA A 44 5.21 -6.62 7.67
N SER A 45 4.72 -7.37 6.67
CA SER A 45 4.99 -7.13 5.25
C SER A 45 4.53 -5.75 4.80
N ARG A 46 3.31 -5.33 5.16
CA ARG A 46 2.78 -3.99 4.84
C ARG A 46 3.62 -2.87 5.43
N ARG A 47 4.01 -3.00 6.71
CA ARG A 47 4.90 -2.03 7.37
C ARG A 47 6.28 -2.00 6.72
N GLN A 48 6.82 -3.16 6.34
CA GLN A 48 8.10 -3.21 5.63
C GLN A 48 8.03 -2.53 4.27
N PHE A 49 6.96 -2.76 3.51
CA PHE A 49 6.76 -2.11 2.22
C PHE A 49 6.68 -0.59 2.35
N ALA A 50 5.90 -0.06 3.30
CA ALA A 50 5.83 1.37 3.59
C ALA A 50 7.21 1.97 3.88
N ARG A 51 7.99 1.32 4.76
CA ARG A 51 9.37 1.75 5.09
C ARG A 51 10.29 1.75 3.88
N THR A 52 10.21 0.75 3.01
CA THR A 52 11.02 0.69 1.79
C THR A 52 10.69 1.84 0.83
N LEU A 53 9.47 2.36 0.85
CA LEU A 53 9.06 3.56 0.11
C LEU A 53 9.41 4.88 0.83
N GLY A 54 9.98 4.83 2.03
CA GLY A 54 10.25 6.02 2.84
C GLY A 54 9.00 6.65 3.48
N ILE A 55 7.89 5.89 3.56
CA ILE A 55 6.67 6.30 4.24
C ILE A 55 6.82 5.93 5.72
N ASP A 56 6.64 6.92 6.61
CA ASP A 56 6.72 6.69 8.04
C ASP A 56 5.61 5.72 8.45
N ALA A 57 6.00 4.59 9.04
CA ALA A 57 5.19 3.39 9.05
C ALA A 57 4.22 3.34 10.23
N GLU A 58 3.29 4.29 10.27
CA GLU A 58 1.99 4.18 10.95
C GLU A 58 0.93 3.92 9.83
N PRO A 59 -0.04 3.02 10.02
CA PRO A 59 -0.43 1.99 9.04
C PRO A 59 -1.09 2.48 7.74
N LEU A 60 -0.45 2.31 6.58
CA LEU A 60 -1.04 2.59 5.25
C LEU A 60 -2.56 2.43 5.17
N THR A 61 -3.25 3.44 4.66
CA THR A 61 -4.69 3.38 4.46
C THR A 61 -5.02 2.46 3.30
N VAL A 62 -5.67 1.33 3.61
CA VAL A 62 -6.01 0.33 2.58
C VAL A 62 -7.51 0.25 2.34
N ALA A 63 -7.89 -0.06 1.10
CA ALA A 63 -9.24 -0.45 0.76
C ALA A 63 -9.55 -1.86 1.30
N GLY A 64 -10.78 -2.06 1.77
CA GLY A 64 -11.29 -3.37 2.18
C GLY A 64 -11.44 -4.36 1.02
N ALA A 65 -11.54 -3.84 -0.21
CA ALA A 65 -11.56 -4.57 -1.49
C ALA A 65 -12.61 -5.72 -1.52
N VAL A 66 -13.83 -5.38 -1.93
CA VAL A 66 -14.98 -6.31 -2.02
C VAL A 66 -15.29 -6.74 -3.45
N HIS A 67 -14.39 -6.46 -4.39
CA HIS A 67 -14.54 -6.69 -5.84
C HIS A 67 -15.73 -5.92 -6.44
N GLY A 68 -16.02 -4.73 -5.90
CA GLY A 68 -16.99 -3.78 -6.44
C GLY A 68 -16.33 -2.67 -7.25
N ASN A 69 -17.00 -1.51 -7.30
CA ASN A 69 -16.54 -0.32 -8.02
C ASN A 69 -16.64 0.96 -7.17
N ALA A 70 -16.86 0.83 -5.86
CA ALA A 70 -16.99 1.97 -4.98
C ALA A 70 -15.62 2.59 -4.68
N VAL A 71 -15.56 3.92 -4.71
CA VAL A 71 -14.36 4.72 -4.45
C VAL A 71 -14.64 5.58 -3.21
N ALA A 72 -13.75 5.56 -2.22
CA ALA A 72 -13.80 6.45 -1.07
C ALA A 72 -12.80 7.59 -1.20
N ARG A 73 -13.20 8.80 -0.81
CA ARG A 73 -12.26 9.89 -0.55
C ARG A 73 -11.72 9.76 0.87
N VAL A 74 -10.40 9.89 1.01
CA VAL A 74 -9.67 9.76 2.27
C VAL A 74 -8.79 11.00 2.46
N ASP A 75 -9.09 11.79 3.48
CA ASP A 75 -8.37 13.05 3.74
C ASP A 75 -7.51 13.00 5.02
N GLU A 76 -7.53 11.86 5.71
CA GLU A 76 -6.75 11.55 6.91
C GLU A 76 -6.39 10.07 6.94
N HIS A 77 -5.47 9.70 7.83
CA HIS A 77 -4.98 8.35 7.95
C HIS A 77 -6.00 7.40 8.59
N LEU A 78 -6.26 6.25 7.97
CA LEU A 78 -7.19 5.21 8.47
C LEU A 78 -6.56 3.84 8.29
N ASP A 79 -6.84 2.88 9.16
CA ASP A 79 -6.29 1.52 8.97
C ASP A 79 -6.88 0.81 7.74
N VAL A 80 -8.21 0.78 7.65
CA VAL A 80 -8.96 0.09 6.58
C VAL A 80 -10.26 0.82 6.29
N VAL A 81 -10.51 1.13 5.01
CA VAL A 81 -11.81 1.64 4.54
C VAL A 81 -12.64 0.49 3.98
N LYS A 82 -13.70 0.09 4.69
CA LYS A 82 -14.53 -1.07 4.32
C LYS A 82 -15.48 -0.77 3.17
N GLY A 83 -15.81 -1.80 2.38
CA GLY A 83 -16.87 -1.73 1.36
C GLY A 83 -16.50 -0.95 0.10
N VAL A 84 -15.22 -0.60 -0.08
CA VAL A 84 -14.70 0.10 -1.26
C VAL A 84 -13.53 -0.65 -1.86
N ASP A 85 -13.26 -0.36 -3.13
CA ASP A 85 -12.20 -1.01 -3.92
C ASP A 85 -11.12 -0.02 -4.38
N ALA A 86 -11.36 1.26 -4.16
CA ALA A 86 -10.42 2.32 -4.49
C ALA A 86 -10.49 3.46 -3.47
N LEU A 87 -9.34 4.12 -3.30
CA LEU A 87 -9.18 5.30 -2.45
C LEU A 87 -8.68 6.46 -3.32
N VAL A 88 -9.09 7.67 -2.97
CA VAL A 88 -8.60 8.90 -3.61
C VAL A 88 -8.34 9.98 -2.57
N THR A 89 -7.29 10.74 -2.76
CA THR A 89 -6.94 11.89 -1.93
C THR A 89 -6.23 12.96 -2.76
N ASP A 90 -6.32 14.22 -2.32
CA ASP A 90 -5.42 15.30 -2.74
C ASP A 90 -4.64 15.89 -1.55
N ARG A 91 -4.71 15.23 -0.38
CA ARG A 91 -4.04 15.65 0.84
C ARG A 91 -2.63 15.08 0.88
N ARG A 92 -1.66 15.93 1.23
CA ARG A 92 -0.27 15.48 1.46
C ARG A 92 -0.20 14.61 2.71
N GLY A 93 0.66 13.60 2.68
CA GLY A 93 0.92 12.73 3.83
C GLY A 93 -0.14 11.66 4.07
N VAL A 94 -1.09 11.47 3.15
CA VAL A 94 -2.05 10.36 3.16
C VAL A 94 -1.57 9.31 2.15
N ALA A 95 -1.36 8.08 2.62
CA ALA A 95 -0.91 6.94 1.82
C ALA A 95 -1.59 5.65 2.28
#